data_AF-A0A963IQX4-F1
#
_entry.id   AF-A0A963IQX4-F1
#
_cell.length_a   1.000
_cell.length_b   1.000
_cell.length_c   1.000
_cell.angle_alpha   90.00
_cell.angle_beta   90.00
_cell.angle_gamma   90.00
#
_symmetry.space_group_name_H-M   'P 1'
#
loop_
_entity.id
_entity.type
_entity.pdbx_description
1 polymer ?
#
loop_
_entity_poly.entity_id
_entity_poly.type
_entity_poly.pdbx_seq_one_letter_code
_entity_poly.pdbx_strand_id
1 'polypeptide(L)' 'RTLSTDSLRLAEKSFALGEADLATLLRIRAAAYDADTFLGRQQIARAAAISRLNQTLGVLP' A
#
# COMPACT_ATOMS: atom_id res chain seq x y z
N ARG A 1 -2.10 4.15 4.79
CA ARG A 1 -2.93 4.20 3.56
C ARG A 1 -3.28 5.63 3.16
N THR A 2 -3.70 6.48 4.11
CA THR A 2 -4.07 7.88 3.84
C THR A 2 -2.99 8.69 3.11
N LEU A 3 -1.74 8.65 3.58
CA LEU A 3 -0.67 9.46 2.97
C LEU A 3 -0.40 9.15 1.48
N SER A 4 -0.32 7.86 1.08
CA SER A 4 -0.07 7.51 -0.33
C SER A 4 -1.26 7.86 -1.22
N THR A 5 -2.49 7.67 -0.73
CA THR A 5 -3.71 8.06 -1.43
C THR A 5 -3.81 9.59 -1.58
N ASP A 6 -3.47 10.35 -0.55
CA ASP A 6 -3.54 11.81 -0.59
C ASP A 6 -2.45 12.39 -1.50
N SER A 7 -1.24 11.84 -1.47
CA SER A 7 -0.17 12.19 -2.40
C SER A 7 -0.53 11.89 -3.85
N LEU A 8 -1.16 10.74 -4.13
CA LEU A 8 -1.64 10.40 -5.47
C LEU A 8 -2.71 11.39 -5.94
N ARG A 9 -3.69 11.71 -5.10
CA ARG A 9 -4.75 12.68 -5.43
C ARG A 9 -4.18 14.06 -5.74
N LEU A 10 -3.19 14.51 -4.96
CA LEU A 10 -2.51 15.79 -5.20
C LEU A 10 -1.75 15.77 -6.54
N ALA A 11 -1.04 14.67 -6.84
CA ALA A 11 -0.31 14.52 -8.09
C ALA A 11 -1.24 14.50 -9.31
N GLU A 12 -2.39 13.81 -9.21
CA GLU A 12 -3.40 13.78 -10.27
C GLU A 12 -3.98 15.17 -10.53
N LYS A 13 -4.24 15.94 -9.47
CA LYS A 13 -4.69 17.34 -9.58
C LYS A 13 -3.63 18.23 -10.23
N SER A 14 -2.38 18.14 -9.78
CA SER A 14 -1.27 18.94 -10.32
C SER A 14 -1.02 18.65 -11.80
N PHE A 15 -1.08 17.37 -12.20
CA PHE A 15 -0.99 16.97 -13.60
C PHE A 15 -2.16 17.52 -14.43
N ALA A 16 -3.40 17.44 -13.92
CA ALA A 16 -4.57 17.98 -14.62
C ALA A 16 -4.51 19.51 -14.80
N LEU A 17 -3.83 20.22 -13.91
CA LEU A 17 -3.57 21.65 -14.00
C LEU A 17 -2.34 22.00 -14.87
N GLY A 18 -1.59 21.00 -15.35
CA GLY A 18 -0.35 21.19 -16.11
C GLY A 18 0.85 21.63 -15.27
N GLU A 19 0.74 21.58 -13.93
CA GLU A 19 1.80 21.96 -12.99
C GLU A 19 2.82 20.83 -12.75
N ALA A 20 2.47 19.59 -13.09
CA ALA A 20 3.34 18.43 -13.03
C ALA A 20 3.35 17.67 -14.36
N ASP A 21 4.50 17.07 -14.70
CA ASP A 21 4.64 16.24 -15.89
C ASP A 21 4.08 14.81 -15.67
N LEU A 22 3.87 14.11 -16.79
CA LEU A 22 3.37 12.73 -16.77
C LEU A 22 4.33 11.78 -16.02
N ALA A 23 5.64 11.99 -16.16
CA ALA A 23 6.64 11.14 -15.52
C ALA A 23 6.53 11.21 -13.99
N THR A 24 6.26 12.38 -13.44
CA THR A 24 6.05 12.62 -12.01
C THR A 24 4.76 11.96 -11.53
N LEU A 25 3.66 12.10 -12.27
CA LEU A 25 2.42 11.42 -11.97
C LEU A 25 2.60 9.89 -11.92
N LEU A 26 3.25 9.31 -12.94
CA LEU A 26 3.44 7.86 -13.04
C LEU A 26 4.32 7.33 -11.90
N ARG A 27 5.36 8.07 -11.51
CA ARG A 27 6.22 7.69 -10.38
C ARG A 27 5.44 7.66 -9.06
N ILE A 28 4.60 8.67 -8.81
CA ILE A 28 3.77 8.73 -7.60
C ILE A 28 2.72 7.61 -7.61
N ARG A 29 2.12 7.31 -8.77
CA ARG A 29 1.19 6.19 -8.93
C ARG A 29 1.85 4.84 -8.66
N ALA A 30 3.06 4.62 -9.16
CA ALA A 30 3.83 3.40 -8.87
C ALA A 30 4.11 3.27 -7.37
N ALA A 31 4.58 4.34 -6.72
CA ALA A 31 4.83 4.33 -5.28
C ALA A 31 3.56 4.05 -4.46
N ALA A 32 2.40 4.58 -4.87
CA ALA A 32 1.12 4.29 -4.22
C ALA A 32 0.72 2.81 -4.37
N TYR A 33 0.91 2.22 -5.55
CA TYR A 33 0.66 0.81 -5.81
C TYR A 33 1.59 -0.12 -5.00
N ASP A 34 2.88 0.22 -4.93
CA ASP A 34 3.86 -0.52 -4.15
C ASP A 34 3.54 -0.50 -2.66
N ALA A 35 3.10 0.65 -2.13
CA ALA A 35 2.68 0.79 -0.74
C ALA A 35 1.46 -0.07 -0.41
N ASP A 36 0.46 -0.11 -1.29
CA ASP A 36 -0.74 -0.95 -1.12
C ASP A 36 -0.38 -2.45 -1.20
N THR A 37 0.49 -2.82 -2.14
CA THR A 37 0.98 -4.20 -2.29
C THR A 37 1.77 -4.64 -1.05
N PHE A 38 2.66 -3.78 -0.55
CA PHE A 38 3.43 -4.04 0.66
C PHE A 38 2.51 -4.25 1.86
N LEU A 39 1.52 -3.38 2.05
CA LEU A 39 0.54 -3.50 3.13
C LEU A 39 -0.22 -4.84 3.07
N GLY A 40 -0.67 -5.25 1.88
CA GLY A 40 -1.34 -6.53 1.71
C GLY A 40 -0.46 -7.72 2.11
N ARG A 41 0.82 -7.71 1.73
CA ARG A 41 1.79 -8.73 2.15
C ARG A 41 1.98 -8.76 3.66
N GLN A 42 2.06 -7.61 4.32
CA GLN A 42 2.19 -7.54 5.78
C GLN A 42 0.95 -8.08 6.50
N GLN A 43 -0.25 -7.84 5.95
CA GLN A 43 -1.49 -8.40 6.51
C GLN A 43 -1.51 -9.92 6.44
N ILE A 44 -1.13 -10.51 5.31
CA ILE A 44 -1.01 -11.96 5.13
C ILE A 44 0.05 -12.53 6.08
N ALA A 45 1.23 -11.92 6.14
CA ALA A 45 2.32 -12.36 7.01
C ALA A 45 1.90 -12.35 8.48
N ARG A 46 1.18 -11.30 8.91
CA ARG A 46 0.62 -11.19 10.26
C ARG A 46 -0.41 -12.29 10.54
N ALA A 47 -1.35 -12.53 9.64
CA ALA A 47 -2.35 -13.59 9.81
C ALA A 47 -1.70 -14.98 9.92
N ALA A 48 -0.70 -15.25 9.07
CA ALA A 48 0.06 -16.49 9.12
C ALA A 48 0.86 -16.64 10.42
N ALA A 49 1.44 -15.55 10.94
CA ALA A 49 2.14 -15.56 12.23
C ALA A 49 1.18 -15.87 13.40
N ILE A 50 -0.01 -15.28 13.41
CA ILE A 50 -1.06 -15.57 14.41
C ILE A 50 -1.46 -17.05 14.33
N SER A 51 -1.72 -17.57 13.12
CA SER A 51 -2.07 -18.98 12.93
C SER A 51 -0.98 -19.92 13.46
N ARG A 52 0.29 -19.63 13.16
CA ARG A 52 1.41 -20.43 13.68
C ARG A 52 1.50 -20.37 15.20
N LEU A 53 1.34 -19.19 15.78
CA LEU A 53 1.33 -19.04 17.25
C LEU A 53 0.22 -19.91 17.87
N ASN A 54 -0.99 -19.83 17.35
CA ASN A 54 -2.12 -20.64 17.85
C ASN A 54 -1.82 -22.15 17.73
N GLN A 55 -1.27 -22.59 16.60
CA GLN A 55 -0.83 -23.98 16.42
C GLN A 55 0.22 -24.40 17.46
N THR A 56 1.22 -23.56 17.75
CA THR A 56 2.22 -23.86 18.78
C THR A 56 1.64 -23.93 20.19
N LEU A 57 0.56 -23.21 20.45
CA LEU A 57 -0.17 -23.24 21.72
C LEU A 57 -1.18 -24.39 21.79
N GLY A 58 -1.28 -25.24 20.75
CA GLY A 58 -2.26 -26.32 20.68
C GLY A 58 -3.69 -25.85 20.42
N VAL A 59 -3.89 -24.57 20.13
CA VAL A 59 -5.18 -23.99 19.73
C VAL A 59 -5.28 -24.12 18.22
N LEU A 60 -5.76 -25.26 17.75
CA LEU A 60 -6.06 -25.46 16.34
C LEU A 60 -7.45 -24.86 16.03
N PRO A 61 -7.64 -24.23 14.86
CA PRO A 61 -8.97 -23.89 14.38
C PRO A 61 -9.82 -25.15 14.16
#